data_AF-A0A800C6Y2-F1
#
_entry.id   AF-A0A800C6Y2-F1
#
_cell.length_a   1.000
_cell.length_b   1.000
_cell.length_c   1.000
_cell.angle_alpha   90.00
_cell.angle_beta   90.00
_cell.angle_gamma   90.00
#
_symmetry.space_group_name_H-M   'P 1'
#
loop_
_entity.id
_entity.type
_entity.pdbx_description
1 polymer ?
#
loop_
_entity_poly.entity_id
_entity_poly.type
_entity_poly.pdbx_seq_one_letter_code
_entity_poly.pdbx_strand_id
1 'polypeptide(L)'
;MQSFLNRLLFAILSAAILVVFSEKVYWYTQGYAFLELLLYYFFPTYIFLWTIEAFRVRRWAPLFLAASLYGFLVEGVLASVLYEDGLLGLFHVSYTSLAWHALLSALFGWY
;
A
#
# COMPACT_ATOMS: atom_id res chain seq x y z
N MET A 1 17.92 19.96 -5.90
CA MET A 1 17.80 18.49 -5.91
C MET A 1 17.45 18.06 -4.51
N GLN A 2 16.28 17.45 -4.25
CA GLN A 2 16.07 16.82 -2.95
C GLN A 2 17.12 15.71 -2.79
N SER A 3 17.73 15.62 -1.60
CA SER A 3 18.71 14.57 -1.32
C SER A 3 18.04 13.20 -1.45
N PHE A 4 18.81 12.18 -1.84
CA PHE A 4 18.36 10.78 -1.85
C PHE A 4 17.70 10.40 -0.51
N LEU A 5 18.28 10.88 0.60
CA LEU A 5 17.77 10.69 1.94
C LEU A 5 16.33 11.22 2.11
N ASN A 6 16.01 12.40 1.58
CA ASN A 6 14.67 12.95 1.68
C ASN A 6 13.63 12.10 0.92
N ARG A 7 14.01 11.58 -0.25
CA ARG A 7 13.13 10.67 -1.04
C ARG A 7 12.91 9.35 -0.31
N LEU A 8 13.97 8.79 0.27
CA LEU A 8 13.89 7.56 1.04
C LEU A 8 13.03 7.75 2.29
N LEU A 9 13.25 8.82 3.05
CA LEU A 9 12.44 9.17 4.23
C LEU A 9 10.97 9.36 3.86
N PHE A 10 10.70 10.06 2.75
CA PHE A 10 9.33 10.24 2.27
C PHE A 10 8.66 8.90 1.94
N ALA A 11 9.36 7.97 1.30
CA ALA A 11 8.84 6.64 1.00
C ALA A 11 8.58 5.83 2.28
N ILE A 12 9.50 5.86 3.26
CA ILE A 12 9.33 5.17 4.54
C ILE A 12 8.15 5.74 5.33
N LEU A 13 8.02 7.07 5.41
CA LEU A 13 6.90 7.71 6.11
C LEU A 13 5.57 7.44 5.43
N SER A 14 5.55 7.43 4.08
CA SER A 14 4.38 7.03 3.31
C SER A 14 3.97 5.58 3.60
N ALA A 15 4.96 4.67 3.68
CA ALA A 15 4.71 3.28 3.98
C ALA A 15 4.16 3.12 5.40
N ALA A 16 4.67 3.90 6.36
CA ALA A 16 4.17 3.90 7.74
C ALA A 16 2.70 4.32 7.82
N ILE A 17 2.30 5.37 7.10
CA ILE A 17 0.89 5.80 7.00
C ILE A 17 0.04 4.66 6.40
N LEU A 18 0.49 4.10 5.29
CA LEU A 18 -0.23 3.03 4.59
C LEU A 18 -0.37 1.75 5.42
N VAL A 19 0.64 1.40 6.24
CA VAL A 19 0.55 0.31 7.24
C VAL A 19 -0.53 0.62 8.28
N VAL A 20 -0.57 1.84 8.82
CA VAL A 20 -1.58 2.18 9.84
C VAL A 20 -2.99 1.99 9.30
N PHE A 21 -3.29 2.57 8.12
CA PHE A 21 -4.63 2.47 7.55
C PHE A 21 -4.98 1.04 7.11
N SER A 22 -4.01 0.33 6.54
CA SER A 22 -4.25 -1.03 6.06
C SER A 22 -4.35 -2.06 7.18
N GLU A 23 -3.38 -2.07 8.11
CA GLU A 23 -3.14 -3.17 9.06
C GLU A 23 -3.53 -2.87 10.50
N LYS A 24 -3.91 -1.61 10.81
CA LYS A 24 -4.28 -1.21 12.17
C LYS A 24 -5.65 -0.58 12.26
N VAL A 25 -6.11 0.10 11.20
CA VAL A 25 -7.47 0.63 11.10
C VAL A 25 -8.42 -0.41 10.50
N TYR A 26 -8.08 -0.96 9.33
CA TYR A 26 -8.98 -1.88 8.64
C TYR A 26 -8.77 -3.34 9.07
N TRP A 27 -7.55 -3.86 8.91
CA TRP A 27 -7.25 -5.27 9.14
C TRP A 27 -6.30 -5.43 10.33
N TYR A 28 -6.84 -5.47 11.56
CA TYR A 28 -6.03 -5.45 12.79
C TYR A 28 -5.23 -6.75 13.02
N THR A 29 -4.15 -6.92 12.25
CA THR A 29 -3.32 -8.13 12.25
C THR A 29 -2.54 -8.29 13.55
N GLN A 30 -2.65 -9.49 14.11
CA GLN A 30 -1.87 -9.94 15.26
C GLN A 30 -0.64 -10.71 14.77
N GLY A 31 0.42 -10.72 15.59
CA GLY A 31 1.62 -11.51 15.32
C GLY A 31 2.74 -10.79 14.57
N TYR A 32 2.45 -9.63 13.95
CA TYR A 32 3.46 -8.81 13.27
C TYR A 32 3.75 -7.51 14.01
N ALA A 33 5.03 -7.20 14.21
CA ALA A 33 5.44 -5.92 14.74
C ALA A 33 5.26 -4.81 13.69
N PHE A 34 5.06 -3.57 14.13
CA PHE A 34 4.89 -2.43 13.20
C PHE A 34 6.09 -2.27 12.24
N LEU A 35 7.31 -2.43 12.76
CA LEU A 35 8.53 -2.32 11.96
C LEU A 35 8.63 -3.43 10.91
N GLU A 36 8.15 -4.62 11.23
CA GLU A 36 8.13 -5.75 10.31
C GLU A 36 7.16 -5.49 9.16
N LEU A 37 5.93 -5.08 9.48
CA LEU A 37 4.94 -4.66 8.48
C LEU A 37 5.46 -3.51 7.60
N LEU A 38 6.18 -2.54 8.21
CA LEU A 38 6.79 -1.44 7.48
C LEU A 38 7.79 -1.91 6.42
N LEU A 39 8.59 -2.94 6.71
CA LEU A 39 9.54 -3.51 5.75
C LEU A 39 8.82 -4.16 4.57
N TYR A 40 7.74 -4.90 4.82
CA TYR A 40 6.93 -5.51 3.76
C TYR A 40 6.24 -4.44 2.91
N TYR A 41 5.61 -3.45 3.55
CA TYR A 41 4.85 -2.39 2.88
C TYR A 41 5.73 -1.37 2.15
N PHE A 42 7.02 -1.30 2.44
CA PHE A 42 7.95 -0.40 1.77
C PHE A 42 7.93 -0.58 0.25
N PHE A 43 7.97 -1.82 -0.24
CA PHE A 43 8.06 -2.08 -1.68
C PHE A 43 6.78 -1.72 -2.46
N PRO A 44 5.57 -2.17 -2.06
CA PRO A 44 4.34 -1.72 -2.70
C PRO A 44 4.17 -0.19 -2.64
N THR A 45 4.53 0.42 -1.51
CA THR A 45 4.48 1.88 -1.36
C THR A 45 5.44 2.56 -2.32
N TYR A 46 6.67 2.08 -2.42
CA TYR A 46 7.65 2.65 -3.35
C TYR A 46 7.17 2.57 -4.81
N ILE A 47 6.61 1.41 -5.22
CA ILE A 47 6.04 1.24 -6.56
C ILE A 47 4.86 2.18 -6.78
N PHE A 48 4.00 2.36 -5.79
CA PHE A 48 2.90 3.32 -5.82
C PHE A 48 3.38 4.76 -6.02
N LEU A 49 4.34 5.22 -5.21
CA LEU A 49 4.91 6.56 -5.33
C LEU A 49 5.60 6.77 -6.67
N TRP A 50 6.34 5.75 -7.14
CA TRP A 50 6.96 5.75 -8.45
C TRP A 50 5.91 5.84 -9.56
N THR A 51 4.78 5.14 -9.44
CA THR A 51 3.66 5.20 -10.39
C THR A 51 3.06 6.62 -10.44
N ILE A 52 2.86 7.26 -9.29
CA ILE A 52 2.40 8.66 -9.21
C ILE A 52 3.38 9.59 -9.93
N GLU A 53 4.69 9.46 -9.66
CA GLU A 53 5.74 10.29 -10.28
C GLU A 53 5.83 10.06 -11.80
N ALA A 54 5.91 8.79 -12.21
CA ALA A 54 6.09 8.37 -13.61
C ALA A 54 4.92 8.81 -14.50
N PHE A 55 3.68 8.64 -14.03
CA PHE A 55 2.48 9.02 -14.77
C PHE A 55 2.00 10.45 -14.48
N ARG A 56 2.74 11.20 -13.65
CA ARG A 56 2.42 12.58 -13.25
C ARG A 56 0.97 12.70 -12.76
N VAL A 57 0.58 11.80 -11.88
CA VAL A 57 -0.78 11.74 -11.34
C VAL A 57 -1.09 13.02 -10.55
N ARG A 58 -2.09 13.78 -10.99
CA ARG A 58 -2.52 15.07 -10.39
C ARG A 58 -4.02 15.22 -10.19
N ARG A 59 -4.78 14.15 -10.40
CA ARG A 59 -6.25 14.15 -10.31
C ARG A 59 -6.70 12.88 -9.59
N TRP A 60 -7.89 12.93 -9.00
CA TRP A 60 -8.47 11.83 -8.24
C TRP A 60 -8.63 10.53 -9.03
N ALA A 61 -9.09 10.58 -10.28
CA ALA A 61 -9.27 9.37 -11.09
C ALA A 61 -7.96 8.60 -11.39
N PRO A 62 -6.87 9.23 -11.90
CA PRO A 62 -5.60 8.53 -12.07
C PRO A 62 -4.94 8.16 -10.73
N LEU A 63 -5.22 8.89 -9.64
CA LEU A 63 -4.78 8.50 -8.31
C LEU A 63 -5.45 7.21 -7.86
N PHE A 64 -6.76 7.07 -8.07
CA PHE A 64 -7.47 5.83 -7.81
C PHE A 64 -6.85 4.66 -8.56
N LEU A 65 -6.49 4.83 -9.84
CA LEU A 65 -5.82 3.76 -10.59
C LEU A 65 -4.44 3.39 -10.02
N ALA A 66 -3.63 4.38 -9.62
CA ALA A 66 -2.34 4.12 -8.98
C ALA A 66 -2.52 3.42 -7.61
N ALA A 67 -3.55 3.82 -6.86
CA ALA A 67 -3.93 3.22 -5.58
C ALA A 67 -4.48 1.79 -5.74
N SER A 68 -5.17 1.49 -6.84
CA SER A 68 -5.59 0.13 -7.19
C SER A 68 -4.40 -0.77 -7.46
N LEU A 69 -3.35 -0.27 -8.12
CA LEU A 69 -2.09 -1.00 -8.28
C LEU A 69 -1.44 -1.27 -6.92
N TYR A 70 -1.39 -0.28 -6.04
CA TYR A 70 -0.91 -0.44 -4.67
C TYR A 70 -1.69 -1.56 -3.95
N GLY A 71 -3.01 -1.49 -3.94
CA GLY A 71 -3.85 -2.50 -3.31
C GLY A 71 -3.66 -3.89 -3.90
N PHE A 72 -3.48 -3.99 -5.22
CA PHE A 72 -3.22 -5.27 -5.88
C PHE A 72 -1.90 -5.88 -5.41
N LEU A 73 -0.85 -5.08 -5.22
CA LEU A 73 0.43 -5.57 -4.71
C LEU A 73 0.32 -6.00 -3.25
N VAL A 74 -0.42 -5.27 -2.42
CA VAL A 74 -0.58 -5.64 -1.01
C VAL A 74 -1.39 -6.93 -0.86
N GLU A 75 -2.54 -7.03 -1.50
CA GLU A 75 -3.43 -8.19 -1.33
C GLU A 75 -3.03 -9.38 -2.21
N GLY A 76 -2.60 -9.11 -3.43
CA GLY A 76 -2.20 -10.17 -4.37
C GLY A 76 -0.83 -10.76 -4.06
N VAL A 77 0.10 -9.96 -3.53
CA VAL A 77 1.48 -10.39 -3.31
C VAL A 77 1.83 -10.46 -1.83
N LEU A 78 1.59 -9.41 -1.04
CA LEU A 78 1.98 -9.46 0.38
C LEU A 78 1.07 -10.36 1.21
N ALA A 79 -0.25 -10.24 1.10
CA ALA A 79 -1.18 -11.02 1.92
C ALA A 79 -1.04 -12.53 1.70
N SER A 80 -0.81 -12.95 0.45
CA SER A 80 -0.55 -14.37 0.14
C SER A 80 0.75 -14.91 0.77
N VAL A 81 1.73 -14.04 1.01
CA VAL A 81 3.01 -14.39 1.68
C VAL A 81 2.90 -14.29 3.20
N LEU A 82 2.22 -13.26 3.72
CA LEU A 82 2.14 -12.99 5.17
C LEU A 82 1.06 -13.80 5.86
N TYR A 83 -0.10 -13.96 5.24
CA TYR A 83 -1.27 -14.55 5.88
C TYR A 83 -1.60 -15.95 5.36
N GLU A 84 -0.80 -16.47 4.41
CA GLU A 84 -1.00 -17.78 3.79
C GLU A 84 -2.44 -17.98 3.26
N ASP A 85 -3.06 -16.92 2.71
CA ASP A 85 -4.48 -16.85 2.31
C ASP A 85 -4.96 -17.90 1.28
N GLY A 86 -4.05 -18.77 0.81
CA GLY A 86 -4.36 -19.90 -0.05
C GLY A 86 -5.01 -19.49 -1.38
N LEU A 87 -5.66 -20.44 -2.05
CA LEU A 87 -6.32 -20.20 -3.34
C LEU A 87 -7.53 -19.24 -3.24
N LEU A 88 -8.13 -19.11 -2.05
CA LEU A 88 -9.25 -18.19 -1.81
C LEU A 88 -8.81 -16.73 -1.71
N GLY A 89 -7.54 -16.47 -1.35
CA GLY A 89 -6.94 -15.14 -1.34
C GLY A 89 -7.12 -14.38 -2.65
N LEU A 90 -7.16 -15.07 -3.81
CA LEU A 90 -7.42 -14.46 -5.12
C LEU A 90 -8.76 -13.73 -5.22
N PHE A 91 -9.80 -14.21 -4.52
CA PHE A 91 -11.11 -13.54 -4.47
C PHE A 91 -11.09 -12.32 -3.57
N HIS A 92 -10.21 -12.30 -2.56
CA HIS A 92 -9.95 -11.12 -1.76
C HIS A 92 -9.31 -10.04 -2.64
N VAL A 93 -8.20 -10.33 -3.33
CA VAL A 93 -7.45 -9.34 -4.15
C VAL A 93 -8.34 -8.38 -4.93
N SER A 94 -9.35 -8.86 -5.66
CA SER A 94 -10.17 -7.95 -6.46
C SER A 94 -11.02 -6.98 -5.61
N TYR A 95 -11.57 -7.45 -4.49
CA TYR A 95 -12.42 -6.65 -3.61
C TYR A 95 -11.58 -5.79 -2.66
N THR A 96 -10.58 -6.38 -2.02
CA THR A 96 -9.78 -5.80 -0.94
C THR A 96 -8.80 -4.74 -1.45
N SER A 97 -8.17 -5.01 -2.60
CA SER A 97 -7.31 -4.04 -3.28
C SER A 97 -8.05 -2.77 -3.66
N LEU A 98 -9.28 -2.89 -4.18
CA LEU A 98 -10.07 -1.75 -4.65
C LEU A 98 -10.82 -1.04 -3.51
N ALA A 99 -11.26 -1.78 -2.50
CA ALA A 99 -12.03 -1.23 -1.40
C ALA A 99 -11.15 -0.53 -0.37
N TRP A 100 -10.35 -1.24 0.44
CA TRP A 100 -9.64 -0.57 1.54
C TRP A 100 -8.23 -0.15 1.18
N HIS A 101 -7.42 -0.94 0.47
CA HIS A 101 -6.06 -0.48 0.18
C HIS A 101 -6.04 0.71 -0.80
N ALA A 102 -6.89 0.70 -1.82
CA ALA A 102 -6.99 1.83 -2.74
C ALA A 102 -7.73 3.01 -2.11
N LEU A 103 -9.00 2.84 -1.71
CA LEU A 103 -9.80 3.98 -1.23
C LEU A 103 -9.40 4.40 0.18
N LEU A 104 -9.44 3.50 1.17
CA LEU A 104 -9.23 3.86 2.57
C LEU A 104 -7.76 4.22 2.85
N SER A 105 -6.80 3.37 2.46
CA SER A 105 -5.39 3.59 2.78
C SER A 105 -4.75 4.64 1.88
N ALA A 106 -4.79 4.47 0.56
CA ALA A 106 -4.07 5.36 -0.34
C ALA A 106 -4.81 6.68 -0.64
N LEU A 107 -6.11 6.65 -0.92
CA LEU A 107 -6.86 7.86 -1.28
C LEU A 107 -7.27 8.71 -0.07
N PHE A 108 -7.78 8.09 1.00
CA PHE A 108 -8.21 8.83 2.19
C PHE A 108 -7.13 8.93 3.27
N GLY A 109 -6.30 7.90 3.42
CA GLY A 109 -5.30 7.85 4.48
C GLY A 109 -3.99 8.54 4.15
N TRP A 110 -3.56 8.52 2.88
CA TRP A 110 -2.24 8.98 2.46
C TRP A 110 -2.24 10.27 1.60
N TYR A 111 -3.13 10.37 0.60
CA TYR A 111 -3.15 11.49 -0.36
C TYR A 111 -3.66 12.80 0.25
#